data_AF-A0A6A4BC24-F1
#
_entry.id   AF-A0A6A4BC24-F1
#
_cell.length_a   1.000
_cell.length_b   1.000
_cell.length_c   1.000
_cell.angle_alpha   90.00
_cell.angle_beta   90.00
_cell.angle_gamma   90.00
#
_symmetry.space_group_name_H-M   'P 1'
#
loop_
_entity.id
_entity.type
_entity.pdbx_description
1 polymer ?
#
loop_
_entity_poly.entity_id
_entity_poly.type
_entity_poly.pdbx_seq_one_letter_code
_entity_poly.pdbx_strand_id
1 'polypeptide(L)'
;MGKERFIPSPFGELILSDADKVALKDFAYSFFEEQVAKYEEFIADGCPKVNEQVWKYMKSKEGTRVYVERNPIVREAQMGSKATDYPALLMTGTTWGTVDDCMFEPTI
;
A
#
# COMPACT_ATOMS: atom_id res chain seq x y z
N MET A 1 -29.78 17.86 -10.68
CA MET A 1 -29.12 17.90 -9.35
C MET A 1 -29.25 16.53 -8.72
N GLY A 2 -28.27 15.65 -8.97
CA GLY A 2 -28.25 14.31 -8.38
C GLY A 2 -27.87 14.40 -6.91
N LYS A 3 -28.72 13.86 -6.03
CA LYS A 3 -28.41 13.72 -4.61
C LYS A 3 -27.30 12.69 -4.46
N GLU A 4 -26.11 13.15 -4.13
CA GLU A 4 -24.99 12.27 -3.76
C GLU A 4 -25.44 11.36 -2.62
N ARG A 5 -25.43 10.06 -2.90
CA ARG A 5 -25.72 9.03 -1.92
C ARG A 5 -24.46 8.87 -1.07
N PHE A 6 -24.29 9.74 -0.07
CA PHE A 6 -23.35 9.50 1.02
C PHE A 6 -23.77 8.21 1.70
N ILE A 7 -23.10 7.10 1.38
CA ILE A 7 -23.25 5.86 2.13
C ILE A 7 -22.66 6.16 3.51
N PRO A 8 -23.47 6.20 4.58
CA PRO A 8 -22.94 6.42 5.91
C PRO A 8 -21.95 5.30 6.19
N SER A 9 -20.77 5.64 6.70
CA SER A 9 -19.78 4.64 7.11
C SER A 9 -20.49 3.58 7.97
N PRO A 10 -20.36 2.27 7.65
CA PRO A 10 -20.96 1.21 8.46
C PRO A 10 -20.26 1.07 9.82
N PHE A 11 -19.16 1.78 10.03
CA PHE A 11 -18.41 1.85 11.28
C PHE A 11 -18.83 3.09 12.07
N GLY A 12 -19.02 2.94 13.38
CA GLY A 12 -19.30 4.05 14.29
C GLY A 12 -18.16 5.06 14.36
N GLU A 13 -18.39 6.17 15.06
CA GLU A 13 -17.36 7.19 15.27
C GLU A 13 -16.13 6.59 15.96
N LEU A 14 -14.96 6.78 15.34
CA LEU A 14 -13.69 6.32 15.89
C LEU A 14 -13.25 7.28 17.00
N ILE A 15 -13.48 6.88 18.25
CA ILE A 15 -13.05 7.65 19.42
C ILE A 15 -11.62 7.24 19.77
N LEU A 16 -10.65 8.13 19.52
CA LEU A 16 -9.25 7.93 19.87
C LEU A 16 -8.87 8.81 21.07
N SER A 17 -8.15 8.23 22.04
CA SER A 17 -7.50 9.03 23.08
C SER A 17 -6.36 9.87 22.49
N ASP A 18 -5.92 10.92 23.18
CA ASP A 18 -4.80 11.73 22.68
C ASP A 18 -3.50 10.92 22.60
N ALA A 19 -3.32 9.92 23.49
CA ALA A 19 -2.21 8.98 23.41
C ALA A 19 -2.29 8.10 22.15
N ASP A 20 -3.48 7.59 21.81
CA ASP A 20 -3.66 6.76 20.60
C ASP A 20 -3.44 7.57 19.32
N LYS A 21 -3.83 8.86 19.30
CA LYS A 21 -3.56 9.75 18.16
C LYS A 21 -2.06 9.94 17.94
N VAL A 22 -1.29 10.13 19.01
CA VAL A 22 0.17 10.24 18.94
C VAL A 22 0.77 8.93 18.46
N ALA A 23 0.38 7.80 19.05
CA ALA A 23 0.88 6.49 18.65
C ALA A 23 0.58 6.16 17.18
N LEU A 24 -0.61 6.49 16.69
CA LEU A 24 -0.99 6.28 15.30
C LEU A 24 -0.17 7.16 14.34
N LYS A 25 0.13 8.39 14.75
CA LYS A 25 0.96 9.31 13.99
C LYS A 25 2.41 8.82 13.91
N ASP A 26 2.97 8.36 15.02
CA ASP A 26 4.33 7.81 15.07
C ASP A 26 4.45 6.54 14.24
N PHE A 27 3.43 5.67 14.29
CA PHE A 27 3.34 4.49 13.43
C PHE A 27 3.25 4.87 11.95
N ALA A 28 2.46 5.88 11.59
CA ALA A 28 2.37 6.34 10.22
C ALA A 28 3.73 6.84 9.71
N TYR A 29 4.46 7.62 10.50
CA TYR A 29 5.79 8.09 10.11
C TYR A 29 6.79 6.96 9.94
N SER A 30 6.87 6.01 10.88
CA SER A 30 7.79 4.89 10.76
C SER A 30 7.46 4.03 9.53
N PHE A 31 6.18 3.84 9.24
CA PHE A 31 5.73 3.16 8.04
C PHE A 31 6.17 3.90 6.77
N PHE A 32 5.99 5.23 6.71
CA PHE A 32 6.43 6.03 5.57
C PHE A 32 7.94 5.98 5.37
N GLU A 33 8.73 6.12 6.44
CA GLU A 33 10.20 6.01 6.37
C GLU A 33 10.64 4.66 5.80
N GLU A 34 10.03 3.56 6.27
CA GLU A 34 10.32 2.22 5.76
C GLU A 34 9.95 2.07 4.27
N GLN A 35 8.79 2.60 3.84
CA GLN A 35 8.38 2.51 2.43
C GLN A 35 9.25 3.38 1.52
N VAL A 36 9.64 4.58 1.97
CA VAL A 36 10.51 5.48 1.21
C VAL A 36 11.88 4.85 1.00
N ALA A 37 12.49 4.28 2.05
CA ALA A 37 13.77 3.59 1.93
C ALA A 37 13.72 2.44 0.90
N LYS A 38 12.64 1.64 0.90
CA LYS A 38 12.44 0.57 -0.09
C LYS A 38 12.27 1.12 -1.51
N TYR A 39 11.57 2.25 -1.65
CA TYR A 39 11.41 2.90 -2.95
C TYR A 39 12.73 3.48 -3.47
N GLU A 40 13.52 4.12 -2.61
CA GLU A 40 14.84 4.64 -2.95
C GLU A 40 15.78 3.52 -3.41
N GLU A 41 15.81 2.39 -2.70
CA GLU A 41 16.56 1.20 -3.12
C GLU A 41 16.09 0.69 -4.49
N PHE A 42 14.77 0.71 -4.73
CA PHE A 42 14.17 0.27 -5.99
C PHE A 42 14.54 1.15 -7.21
N ILE A 43 14.84 2.44 -6.99
CA ILE A 43 15.22 3.38 -8.06
C ILE A 43 16.73 3.74 -8.08
N ALA A 44 17.52 3.23 -7.12
CA ALA A 44 18.91 3.66 -6.88
C ALA A 44 19.83 3.53 -8.11
N ASP A 45 19.59 2.54 -8.97
CA ASP A 45 20.37 2.29 -10.21
C ASP A 45 19.93 3.15 -11.41
N GLY A 46 19.08 4.17 -11.20
CA GLY A 46 18.54 5.06 -12.24
C GLY A 46 17.42 4.44 -13.09
N CYS A 47 17.13 3.15 -12.90
CA CYS A 47 16.02 2.43 -13.49
C CYS A 47 15.29 1.60 -12.43
N PRO A 48 13.94 1.55 -12.45
CA PRO A 48 13.15 0.66 -11.58
C PRO A 48 13.62 -0.80 -11.70
N LYS A 49 14.26 -1.34 -10.66
CA LYS A 49 14.84 -2.70 -10.69
C LYS A 49 14.17 -3.60 -9.67
N VAL A 50 13.41 -4.56 -10.19
CA VAL A 50 12.75 -5.57 -9.35
C VAL A 50 13.76 -6.65 -9.00
N ASN A 51 14.00 -6.85 -7.69
CA ASN A 51 14.80 -7.98 -7.22
C ASN A 51 14.03 -9.29 -7.35
N GLU A 52 14.36 -10.11 -8.36
CA GLU A 52 13.67 -11.38 -8.64
C GLU A 52 13.87 -12.47 -7.57
N GLN A 53 14.84 -12.31 -6.66
CA GLN A 53 15.01 -13.19 -5.49
C GLN A 53 13.93 -12.95 -4.43
N VAL A 54 13.42 -11.71 -4.35
CA VAL A 54 12.35 -11.31 -3.41
C VAL A 54 10.98 -11.38 -4.09
N TRP A 55 10.91 -10.97 -5.36
CA TRP A 55 9.66 -10.80 -6.10
C TRP A 55 9.52 -11.85 -7.20
N LYS A 56 8.37 -12.54 -7.23
CA LYS A 56 7.97 -13.46 -8.30
C LYS A 56 7.00 -12.76 -9.23
N TYR A 57 7.31 -12.75 -10.53
CA TYR A 57 6.39 -12.22 -11.54
C TYR A 57 5.06 -12.99 -11.52
N MET A 58 3.94 -12.25 -11.50
CA MET A 58 2.59 -12.81 -11.51
C MET A 58 1.92 -12.59 -12.87
N LYS A 59 1.81 -11.34 -13.31
CA LYS A 59 1.13 -10.98 -14.57
C LYS A 59 1.57 -9.61 -15.06
N SER A 60 1.26 -9.32 -16.32
CA SER A 60 1.37 -7.97 -16.89
C SER A 60 0.12 -7.64 -17.70
N LYS A 61 -0.26 -6.36 -17.69
CA LYS A 61 -1.38 -5.81 -18.47
C LYS A 61 -1.07 -4.36 -18.80
N GLU A 62 -1.25 -3.96 -20.06
CA GLU A 62 -1.22 -2.55 -20.51
C GLU A 62 0.01 -1.76 -20.03
N GLY A 63 1.21 -2.36 -20.11
CA GLY A 63 2.46 -1.70 -19.68
C GLY A 63 2.73 -1.74 -18.17
N THR A 64 1.83 -2.32 -17.39
CA THR A 64 2.00 -2.57 -15.96
C THR A 64 2.36 -4.03 -15.69
N ARG A 65 3.30 -4.25 -14.76
CA ARG A 65 3.77 -5.55 -14.28
C ARG A 65 3.45 -5.70 -12.81
N VAL A 66 2.94 -6.88 -12.44
CA VAL A 66 2.58 -7.23 -11.07
C VAL A 66 3.45 -8.39 -10.61
N TYR A 67 4.00 -8.25 -9.42
CA TYR A 67 4.85 -9.22 -8.76
C TYR A 67 4.27 -9.55 -7.38
N VAL A 68 4.50 -10.77 -6.92
CA VAL A 68 4.14 -11.25 -5.58
C VAL A 68 5.41 -11.61 -4.82
N GLU A 69 5.43 -11.32 -3.53
CA GLU A 69 6.55 -11.68 -2.66
C GLU A 69 6.75 -13.20 -2.60
N ARG A 70 7.99 -13.67 -2.75
CA ARG A 70 8.33 -15.11 -2.75
C ARG A 70 8.29 -15.72 -1.36
N ASN A 71 8.83 -15.00 -0.38
CA ASN A 71 8.89 -15.42 1.02
C ASN A 71 8.14 -14.37 1.84
N PRO A 72 6.82 -14.49 2.02
CA PRO A 72 6.10 -13.56 2.85
C PRO A 72 6.71 -13.58 4.24
N ILE A 73 7.20 -12.42 4.70
CA ILE A 73 7.54 -12.26 6.11
C ILE A 73 6.23 -12.50 6.86
N VAL A 74 6.18 -13.51 7.71
CA VAL A 74 5.06 -13.69 8.63
C VAL A 74 5.01 -12.43 9.47
N ARG A 75 4.16 -11.48 9.09
CA ARG A 75 3.91 -10.28 9.86
C ARG A 75 3.13 -10.76 11.08
N GLU A 76 3.86 -11.08 12.14
CA GLU A 76 3.27 -11.40 13.43
C GLU A 76 2.34 -10.25 13.78
N ALA A 77 1.04 -10.54 13.78
CA ALA A 77 0.04 -9.58 14.18
C ALA A 77 0.26 -9.28 15.66
N GLN A 78 0.83 -8.12 15.97
CA GLN A 78 0.76 -7.60 17.32
C GLN A 78 -0.71 -7.30 17.63
N MET A 79 -1.19 -7.80 18.76
CA MET A 79 -2.59 -7.76 19.23
C MET A 79 -3.61 -8.57 18.42
N GLY A 80 -3.60 -9.89 18.60
CA GLY A 80 -4.80 -10.75 18.54
C GLY A 80 -5.55 -10.88 17.20
N SER A 81 -5.10 -10.19 16.14
CA SER A 81 -5.61 -10.37 14.78
C SER A 81 -4.94 -11.60 14.17
N LYS A 82 -5.68 -12.43 13.43
CA LYS A 82 -5.05 -13.54 12.69
C LYS A 82 -4.00 -12.95 11.77
N ALA A 83 -2.76 -13.45 11.83
CA ALA A 83 -1.71 -13.09 10.87
C ALA A 83 -2.31 -13.20 9.47
N THR A 84 -2.45 -12.07 8.79
CA THR A 84 -2.96 -12.03 7.44
C THR A 84 -1.85 -12.55 6.54
N ASP A 85 -1.96 -13.82 6.17
CA ASP A 85 -1.00 -14.56 5.32
C ASP A 85 -1.08 -14.11 3.85
N TYR A 86 -1.35 -12.82 3.62
CA TYR A 86 -1.43 -12.25 2.30
C TYR A 86 -0.04 -11.76 1.88
N PRO A 87 0.54 -12.32 0.81
CA PRO A 87 1.84 -11.88 0.33
C PRO A 87 1.77 -10.44 -0.16
N ALA A 88 2.86 -9.68 0.00
CA ALA A 88 2.94 -8.35 -0.57
C ALA A 88 2.86 -8.40 -2.11
N LEU A 89 2.27 -7.35 -2.69
CA LEU A 89 2.22 -7.15 -4.13
C LEU A 89 3.04 -5.92 -4.49
N LEU A 90 3.89 -6.05 -5.50
CA LEU A 90 4.62 -4.94 -6.12
C LEU A 90 4.08 -4.74 -7.53
N MET A 91 3.65 -3.52 -7.83
CA MET A 91 3.18 -3.14 -9.15
C MET A 91 4.08 -2.05 -9.72
N THR A 92 4.56 -2.25 -10.95
CA THR A 92 5.45 -1.30 -11.63
C THR A 92 4.93 -1.07 -13.04
N GLY A 93 4.92 0.17 -13.51
CA GLY A 93 4.39 0.50 -14.82
C GLY A 93 4.03 1.96 -14.97
N THR A 94 3.50 2.29 -16.14
CA THR A 94 2.92 3.60 -16.43
C THR A 94 1.41 3.48 -16.48
N THR A 95 0.72 4.40 -15.82
CA THR A 95 -0.74 4.53 -15.91
C THR A 95 -1.11 5.79 -16.69
N TRP A 96 -2.33 5.84 -17.23
CA TRP A 96 -2.88 7.02 -17.87
C TRP A 96 -3.57 7.91 -16.85
N GLY A 97 -3.41 9.22 -16.97
CA GLY A 97 -4.03 10.21 -16.07
C GLY A 97 -3.01 11.07 -15.34
N THR A 98 -3.51 11.96 -14.49
CA THR A 98 -2.70 12.77 -13.58
C THR A 98 -2.41 12.02 -12.28
N VAL A 99 -1.47 12.53 -11.48
CA VAL A 99 -1.18 11.98 -10.16
C VAL A 99 -2.42 12.07 -9.25
N ASP A 100 -3.17 13.17 -9.34
CA ASP A 100 -4.41 13.36 -8.59
C ASP A 100 -5.48 12.32 -8.95
N ASP A 101 -5.67 12.04 -10.25
CA ASP A 101 -6.59 11.00 -10.70
C ASP A 101 -6.19 9.63 -10.11
N CYS A 102 -4.89 9.34 -10.02
CA CYS A 102 -4.39 8.09 -9.46
C CYS A 102 -4.51 8.00 -7.92
N MET A 103 -4.42 9.13 -7.21
CA MET A 103 -4.41 9.17 -5.75
C MET A 103 -5.82 9.30 -5.15
N PHE A 104 -6.72 10.04 -5.81
CA PHE A 104 -8.00 10.47 -5.24
C PHE A 104 -9.22 9.92 -5.98
N GLU A 105 -9.07 9.45 -7.21
CA GLU A 105 -10.13 8.81 -7.97
C GLU A 105 -9.80 7.32 -8.16
N PRO A 106 -10.13 6.45 -7.19
CA PRO A 106 -9.98 5.02 -7.42
C PRO A 106 -10.95 4.66 -8.54
N THR A 107 -10.43 4.41 -9.75
CA THR A 107 -11.20 3.86 -10.87
C THR A 107 -11.84 2.56 -10.40
N ILE A 108 -13.13 2.62 -10.09
CA ILE A 108 -13.98 1.47 -9.76
C ILE A 108 -14.31 0.71 -11.05
#